data_AF-A0A919BUE6-F1
#
_entry.id   AF-A0A919BUE6-F1
#
_cell.length_a   1.000
_cell.length_b   1.000
_cell.length_c   1.000
_cell.angle_alpha   90.00
_cell.angle_beta   90.00
_cell.angle_gamma   90.00
#
_symmetry.space_group_name_H-M   'P 1'
#
loop_
_entity.id
_entity.type
_entity.pdbx_description
1 polymer ?
#
loop_
_entity_poly.entity_id
_entity_poly.type
_entity_poly.pdbx_seq_one_letter_code
_entity_poly.pdbx_strand_id
1 'polypeptide(L)'
;MGWYISHGGTRHGYSYSDVDELVHRCSGILTRGDQCTITSVMRPGSGDSFEVKPRQARKVGEALLLAASYLPSEWAAMARQIGESALRAASANEQWRWS
;
A
#
# COMPACT_ATOMS: atom_id res chain seq x y z
N MET A 1 1.40 0.86 -17.55
CA MET A 1 1.45 -0.38 -16.76
C MET A 1 1.16 0.01 -15.32
N GLY A 2 0.04 -0.45 -14.75
CA GLY A 2 -0.42 -0.04 -13.43
C GLY A 2 -0.64 -1.25 -12.53
N TRP A 3 -0.64 -1.01 -11.22
CA TRP A 3 -0.97 -1.99 -10.19
C TRP A 3 -2.47 -2.05 -9.96
N TYR A 4 -2.99 -3.27 -9.92
CA TYR A 4 -4.34 -3.58 -9.50
C TYR A 4 -4.29 -4.21 -8.12
N ILE A 5 -4.90 -3.52 -7.16
CA ILE A 5 -5.14 -4.09 -5.85
C ILE A 5 -6.47 -4.83 -5.92
N SER A 6 -6.43 -6.14 -5.74
CA SER A 6 -7.61 -7.00 -5.72
C SER A 6 -7.82 -7.58 -4.33
N HIS A 7 -8.91 -7.16 -3.69
CA HIS A 7 -9.41 -7.72 -2.43
C HIS A 7 -10.95 -7.71 -2.47
N GLY A 8 -11.58 -8.86 -2.16
CA GLY A 8 -13.03 -8.96 -1.99
C GLY A 8 -13.89 -8.54 -3.19
N GLY A 9 -13.40 -8.68 -4.43
CA GLY A 9 -14.11 -8.28 -5.66
C GLY A 9 -13.94 -6.80 -6.06
N THR A 10 -13.27 -5.98 -5.24
CA THR A 10 -12.90 -4.60 -5.58
C THR A 10 -11.55 -4.58 -6.29
N ARG A 11 -11.49 -3.93 -7.46
CA ARG A 11 -10.26 -3.74 -8.26
C ARG A 11 -9.95 -2.25 -8.36
N HIS A 12 -8.88 -1.81 -7.71
CA HIS A 12 -8.39 -0.43 -7.84
C HIS A 12 -7.08 -0.41 -8.62
N GLY A 13 -7.05 0.35 -9.70
CA GLY A 13 -5.87 0.54 -10.55
C GLY A 13 -5.11 1.80 -10.16
N TYR A 14 -3.82 1.68 -9.91
CA TYR A 14 -2.89 2.79 -9.69
C TYR A 14 -1.74 2.70 -10.68
N SER A 15 -1.20 3.82 -11.16
CA SER A 15 0.00 3.74 -11.99
C SER A 15 1.22 3.40 -11.13
N TYR A 16 2.24 2.77 -11.72
CA TYR A 16 3.51 2.50 -11.00
C TYR A 16 4.12 3.81 -10.47
N SER A 17 4.06 4.88 -11.27
CA SER A 17 4.57 6.20 -10.89
C SER A 17 3.82 6.81 -9.71
N ASP A 18 2.50 6.66 -9.63
CA ASP A 18 1.72 7.19 -8.50
C ASP A 18 2.03 6.44 -7.21
N VAL A 19 2.18 5.12 -7.30
CA VAL A 19 2.58 4.28 -6.15
C VAL A 19 3.99 4.65 -5.70
N ASP A 20 4.92 4.85 -6.63
CA ASP A 20 6.30 5.24 -6.35
C ASP A 20 6.38 6.62 -5.69
N GLU A 21 5.64 7.59 -6.22
CA GLU A 21 5.53 8.95 -5.69
C GLU A 21 4.89 8.96 -4.30
N LEU A 22 3.87 8.12 -4.06
CA LEU A 22 3.29 7.95 -2.74
C LEU A 22 4.33 7.42 -1.74
N VAL A 23 5.10 6.39 -2.10
CA VAL A 23 6.17 5.84 -1.24
C VAL A 23 7.24 6.90 -0.96
N HIS A 24 7.57 7.72 -1.96
CA HIS A 24 8.51 8.83 -1.80
C HIS A 24 7.98 9.87 -0.80
N ARG A 25 6.71 10.29 -0.91
CA ARG A 25 6.08 11.24 0.01
C ARG A 25 5.98 10.71 1.44
N CYS A 26 5.73 9.41 1.60
CA CYS A 26 5.72 8.75 2.91
C CYS A 26 7.10 8.74 3.60
N SER A 27 8.20 8.80 2.84
CA SER A 27 9.56 8.69 3.38
C SER A 27 9.95 9.79 4.36
N GLY A 28 9.36 10.98 4.23
CA GLY A 28 9.57 12.10 5.14
C GLY A 28 8.67 12.07 6.39
N ILE A 29 7.70 11.16 6.45
CA ILE A 29 6.67 11.10 7.51
C ILE A 29 6.88 9.88 8.41
N LEU A 30 7.27 8.75 7.83
CA LEU A 30 7.34 7.47 8.51
C LEU A 30 8.69 7.19 9.15
N THR A 31 8.71 6.29 10.14
CA THR A 31 9.96 5.78 10.69
C THR A 31 10.71 4.97 9.64
N ARG A 32 12.05 4.85 9.79
CA ARG A 32 12.87 4.04 8.87
C ARG A 32 12.39 2.59 8.76
N GLY A 33 11.85 2.01 9.82
CA GLY A 33 11.31 0.65 9.84
C GLY A 33 10.02 0.51 9.02
N ASP A 34 9.10 1.46 9.19
CA ASP A 34 7.85 1.51 8.44
C ASP A 34 8.11 1.80 6.96
N GLN A 35 9.02 2.73 6.68
CA GLN A 35 9.43 3.05 5.32
C GLN A 35 10.05 1.85 4.60
N CYS A 36 10.93 1.09 5.27
CA CYS A 36 11.47 -0.16 4.70
C CYS A 36 10.36 -1.17 4.41
N THR A 37 9.39 -1.30 5.32
CA THR A 37 8.26 -2.24 5.15
C THR A 37 7.41 -1.85 3.95
N ILE A 38 7.00 -0.58 3.86
CA ILE A 38 6.24 -0.05 2.73
C ILE A 38 7.01 -0.23 1.43
N THR A 39 8.29 0.18 1.40
CA THR A 39 9.13 0.09 0.20
C THR A 39 9.24 -1.36 -0.29
N SER A 40 9.42 -2.32 0.63
CA SER A 40 9.54 -3.74 0.27
C SER A 40 8.27 -4.33 -0.36
N VAL A 41 7.11 -3.75 -0.07
CA VAL A 41 5.81 -4.25 -0.53
C VAL A 41 5.31 -3.47 -1.73
N MET A 42 5.52 -2.15 -1.77
CA MET A 42 4.95 -1.25 -2.79
C MET A 42 5.91 -0.96 -3.95
N ARG A 43 7.19 -1.35 -3.85
CA ARG A 43 8.16 -1.37 -4.97
C ARG A 43 8.62 -2.80 -5.31
N PRO A 44 7.73 -3.70 -5.75
CA PRO A 44 8.16 -4.98 -6.29
C PRO A 44 9.01 -4.75 -7.56
N GLY A 45 10.13 -5.45 -7.66
CA GLY A 45 11.09 -5.26 -8.77
C GLY A 45 10.60 -5.72 -10.14
N SER A 46 9.46 -6.40 -10.22
CA SER A 46 8.82 -6.82 -11.47
C SER A 46 7.33 -6.48 -11.45
N GLY A 47 6.74 -6.18 -12.61
CA GLY A 47 5.30 -5.96 -12.78
C GLY A 47 4.47 -7.25 -12.68
N ASP A 48 5.03 -8.31 -12.10
CA ASP A 48 4.36 -9.58 -11.90
C ASP A 48 3.43 -9.49 -10.70
N SER A 49 2.35 -10.27 -10.73
CA SER A 49 1.45 -10.35 -9.59
C SER A 49 2.18 -10.94 -8.38
N PHE A 50 2.02 -10.32 -7.21
CA PHE A 50 2.60 -10.81 -5.97
C PHE A 50 1.57 -10.77 -4.83
N GLU A 51 1.84 -11.61 -3.82
CA GLU A 51 0.97 -11.77 -2.67
C GLU A 51 1.70 -11.35 -1.40
N VAL A 52 1.01 -10.54 -0.60
CA VAL A 52 1.52 -10.03 0.67
C VAL A 52 0.80 -10.75 1.80
N LYS A 53 1.57 -11.31 2.73
CA LYS A 53 1.03 -12.04 3.88
C LYS A 53 0.16 -11.11 4.76
N PRO A 54 -0.90 -11.63 5.41
CA PRO A 54 -1.80 -10.83 6.26
C PRO A 54 -1.06 -9.96 7.29
N ARG A 55 -0.01 -10.50 7.93
CA ARG A 55 0.80 -9.76 8.91
C ARG A 55 1.58 -8.59 8.29
N GLN A 56 2.09 -8.74 7.07
CA GLN A 56 2.75 -7.65 6.36
C GLN A 56 1.74 -6.63 5.84
N ALA A 57 0.62 -7.09 5.30
CA ALA A 57 -0.47 -6.23 4.86
C ALA A 57 -0.99 -5.34 6.01
N ARG A 58 -1.12 -5.89 7.23
CA ARG A 58 -1.48 -5.10 8.42
C ARG A 58 -0.50 -3.96 8.68
N LYS A 59 0.80 -4.28 8.73
CA LYS A 59 1.86 -3.28 8.98
C LYS A 59 1.87 -2.17 7.93
N VAL A 60 1.75 -2.55 6.65
CA VAL A 60 1.68 -1.57 5.54
C VAL A 60 0.42 -0.71 5.67
N GLY A 61 -0.72 -1.33 6.01
CA GLY A 61 -1.99 -0.62 6.19
C GLY A 61 -1.93 0.42 7.31
N GLU A 62 -1.41 0.04 8.48
CA GLU A 62 -1.22 0.94 9.62
C GLU A 62 -0.29 2.11 9.28
N ALA A 63 0.85 1.82 8.64
CA ALA A 63 1.81 2.84 8.24
C ALA A 63 1.23 3.82 7.20
N LEU A 64 0.47 3.32 6.22
CA LEU A 64 -0.18 4.18 5.21
C LEU A 64 -1.28 5.05 5.81
N LEU A 65 -2.08 4.53 6.74
CA LEU A 65 -3.09 5.33 7.43
C LEU A 65 -2.47 6.41 8.32
N LEU A 66 -1.36 6.09 8.98
CA LEU A 66 -0.59 7.07 9.72
C LEU A 66 -0.07 8.17 8.77
N ALA A 67 0.58 7.78 7.67
CA ALA A 67 1.10 8.72 6.68
C ALA A 67 -0.01 9.60 6.06
N ALA A 68 -1.19 9.03 5.80
CA ALA A 68 -2.32 9.74 5.22
C ALA A 68 -2.79 10.94 6.07
N SER A 69 -2.54 10.94 7.38
CA SER A 69 -2.89 12.06 8.26
C SER A 69 -1.99 13.28 8.06
N TYR A 70 -0.83 13.11 7.43
CA TYR A 70 0.16 14.15 7.18
C TYR A 70 0.33 14.50 5.69
N LEU A 71 -0.31 13.72 4.80
CA LEU A 71 -0.24 13.93 3.36
C LEU A 71 -1.25 14.98 2.87
N PRO A 72 -0.98 15.66 1.74
CA PRO A 72 -1.97 16.48 1.04
C PRO A 72 -3.20 15.66 0.64
N SER A 73 -4.37 16.29 0.51
CA SER A 73 -5.67 15.63 0.36
C SER A 73 -5.73 14.54 -0.73
N GLU A 74 -5.14 14.79 -1.89
CA GLU A 74 -5.08 13.85 -3.01
C GLU A 74 -4.30 12.56 -2.65
N TRP A 75 -3.13 12.71 -2.03
CA TRP A 75 -2.26 11.60 -1.62
C TRP A 75 -2.77 10.92 -0.36
N ALA A 76 -3.40 11.67 0.54
CA ALA A 76 -4.05 11.14 1.73
C ALA A 76 -5.21 10.21 1.36
N ALA A 77 -6.00 10.55 0.33
CA ALA A 77 -7.07 9.69 -0.17
C ALA A 77 -6.52 8.38 -0.72
N MET A 78 -5.47 8.44 -1.55
CA MET A 78 -4.79 7.27 -2.10
C MET A 78 -4.18 6.39 -0.99
N ALA A 79 -3.45 6.99 -0.05
CA ALA A 79 -2.85 6.30 1.09
C ALA A 79 -3.90 5.62 1.96
N ARG A 80 -5.03 6.30 2.24
CA ARG A 80 -6.16 5.70 2.97
C ARG A 80 -6.74 4.52 2.24
N GLN A 81 -7.01 4.66 0.94
CA GLN A 81 -7.63 3.61 0.15
C GLN A 81 -6.76 2.34 0.08
N ILE A 82 -5.45 2.51 -0.17
CA ILE A 82 -4.49 1.40 -0.17
C ILE A 82 -4.36 0.81 1.24
N GLY A 83 -4.23 1.66 2.26
CA GLY A 83 -4.07 1.25 3.65
C GLY A 83 -5.27 0.47 4.18
N GLU A 84 -6.48 0.95 3.93
CA GLU A 84 -7.72 0.25 4.27
C GLU A 84 -7.84 -1.08 3.54
N SER A 85 -7.48 -1.16 2.26
CA SER A 85 -7.48 -2.43 1.52
C SER A 85 -6.54 -3.44 2.17
N ALA A 86 -5.35 -3.01 2.59
CA ALA A 86 -4.38 -3.87 3.25
C ALA A 86 -4.88 -4.34 4.62
N LEU A 87 -5.52 -3.46 5.39
CA LEU A 87 -6.12 -3.80 6.68
C LEU A 87 -7.31 -4.75 6.55
N ARG A 88 -8.17 -4.58 5.53
CA ARG A 88 -9.28 -5.51 5.29
C ARG A 88 -8.77 -6.91 4.96
N ALA A 89 -7.81 -7.03 4.04
CA ALA A 89 -7.17 -8.31 3.72
C ALA A 89 -6.55 -8.95 4.97
N ALA A 90 -5.82 -8.17 5.77
CA ALA A 90 -5.23 -8.66 7.01
C ALA A 90 -6.27 -9.10 8.07
N SER A 91 -7.39 -8.38 8.15
CA SER A 91 -8.49 -8.68 9.10
C SER A 91 -9.28 -9.92 8.67
N ALA A 92 -9.44 -10.13 7.37
CA ALA A 92 -9.99 -11.36 6.78
C ALA A 92 -9.01 -12.55 6.83
N ASN A 93 -7.77 -12.33 7.29
CA ASN A 93 -6.68 -13.30 7.24
C ASN A 93 -6.41 -13.83 5.81
N GLU A 94 -6.66 -12.99 4.81
CA GLU A 94 -6.47 -13.27 3.39
C GLU A 94 -5.15 -12.67 2.88
N GLN A 95 -4.62 -13.26 1.82
CA GLN A 95 -3.46 -12.70 1.14
C GLN A 95 -3.84 -11.43 0.38
N TRP A 96 -3.06 -10.38 0.56
CA TRP A 96 -3.28 -9.13 -0.15
C TRP A 96 -2.55 -9.18 -1.50
N ARG A 97 -3.31 -9.29 -2.58
CA ARG A 97 -2.77 -9.50 -3.93
C ARG A 97 -2.68 -8.18 -4.71
N TRP A 98 -1.52 -8.00 -5.33
CA TRP A 98 -1.21 -6.95 -6.29
C TRP A 98 -1.00 -7.62 -7.66
N SER A 99 -1.62 -7.11 -8.73
CA SER A 99 -1.53 -7.66 -10.09
C SER A 99 -1.68 -6.59 -11.18
#